data_AF-A0A662TCM5-F1
#
_entry.id   AF-A0A662TCM5-F1
#
_cell.length_a   1.000
_cell.length_b   1.000
_cell.length_c   1.000
_cell.angle_alpha   90.00
_cell.angle_beta   90.00
_cell.angle_gamma   90.00
#
_symmetry.space_group_name_H-M   'P 1'
#
loop_
_entity.id
_entity.type
_entity.pdbx_description
1 polymer ?
#
loop_
_entity_poly.entity_id
_entity_poly.type
_entity_poly.pdbx_seq_one_letter_code
_entity_poly.pdbx_strand_id
1 'polypeptide(L)'
;NIPIISVSYEETEGLLKYFKEYFPRDWLYRYVIHLRNGSRRSLRLSNGMRIFYRSIGVSRVEAEEVIDRFTLEGKYPEPIRVARLIARAILKSYKKYIKF
;
A
#
# COMPACT_ATOMS: atom_id res chain seq x y z
N ASN A 1 -17.27 -0.07 -12.39
CA ASN A 1 -16.18 0.73 -11.79
C ASN A 1 -15.86 0.13 -10.43
N ILE A 2 -14.61 -0.25 -10.14
CA ILE A 2 -14.24 -0.91 -8.87
C ILE A 2 -13.50 0.11 -7.99
N PRO A 3 -13.93 0.37 -6.74
CA PRO A 3 -13.24 1.29 -5.85
C PRO A 3 -11.86 0.74 -5.44
N ILE A 4 -10.90 1.64 -5.25
CA ILE A 4 -9.52 1.28 -4.90
C ILE A 4 -9.14 1.97 -3.60
N ILE A 5 -8.60 1.21 -2.65
CA ILE A 5 -7.98 1.71 -1.43
C ILE A 5 -6.54 1.22 -1.40
N SER A 6 -5.60 2.16 -1.33
CA SER A 6 -4.17 1.86 -1.14
C SER A 6 -3.79 2.23 0.29
N VAL A 7 -3.13 1.33 1.01
CA VAL A 7 -2.62 1.58 2.37
C VAL A 7 -1.09 1.59 2.40
N SER A 8 -0.52 2.33 3.33
CA SER A 8 0.90 2.40 3.64
C SER A 8 1.10 2.63 5.13
N TYR A 9 2.25 2.21 5.67
CA TYR A 9 2.41 2.05 7.12
C TYR A 9 3.41 3.01 7.75
N GLU A 10 4.24 3.63 6.91
CA GLU A 10 5.35 4.50 7.29
C GLU A 10 5.15 5.91 6.76
N GLU A 11 5.72 6.89 7.45
CA GLU A 11 5.90 8.23 6.89
C GLU A 11 6.92 8.21 5.76
N THR A 12 6.71 9.08 4.78
CA THR A 12 7.61 9.19 3.64
C THR A 12 7.78 10.65 3.28
N GLU A 13 9.03 11.05 3.07
CA GLU A 13 9.40 12.37 2.51
C GLU A 13 8.97 12.51 1.04
N GLY A 14 8.41 11.46 0.45
CA GLY A 14 8.01 11.40 -0.95
C GLY A 14 8.90 10.46 -1.77
N LEU A 15 8.45 10.16 -2.99
CA LEU A 15 9.07 9.15 -3.84
C LEU A 15 9.95 9.72 -4.97
N LEU A 16 10.04 11.05 -5.08
CA LEU A 16 10.70 11.69 -6.22
C LEU A 16 12.16 11.24 -6.40
N LYS A 17 12.93 11.16 -5.30
CA LYS A 17 14.33 10.69 -5.33
C LYS A 17 14.44 9.27 -5.87
N TYR A 18 13.58 8.37 -5.40
CA TYR A 18 13.56 6.97 -5.82
C TYR A 18 13.07 6.78 -7.25
N PHE A 19 12.13 7.62 -7.72
CA PHE A 19 11.75 7.61 -9.13
C PHE A 19 12.93 7.95 -10.03
N LYS A 20 13.69 9.00 -9.70
CA LYS A 20 14.88 9.40 -10.48
C LYS A 20 15.98 8.33 -10.44
N GLU A 21 16.21 7.73 -9.28
CA GLU A 21 17.25 6.71 -9.07
C GLU A 21 16.95 5.41 -9.81
N TYR A 22 15.73 4.86 -9.65
CA TYR A 22 15.41 3.53 -10.17
C TYR A 22 14.82 3.53 -11.58
N PHE A 23 14.32 4.67 -12.07
CA PHE A 23 13.66 4.78 -13.36
C PHE A 23 14.20 5.96 -14.20
N PRO A 24 15.52 6.08 -14.40
CA PRO A 24 16.13 7.29 -14.97
C PRO A 24 15.62 7.65 -16.37
N ARG A 25 15.10 6.67 -17.13
CA ARG A 25 14.58 6.86 -18.50
C ARG A 25 13.16 7.42 -18.57
N ASP A 26 12.32 7.18 -17.57
CA ASP A 26 10.88 7.51 -17.60
C ASP A 26 10.32 8.02 -16.26
N TRP A 27 11.20 8.42 -15.32
CA TRP A 27 10.83 8.83 -13.96
C TRP A 27 9.77 9.93 -13.92
N LEU A 28 9.85 10.91 -14.84
CA LEU A 28 8.93 12.05 -14.85
C LEU A 28 7.49 11.59 -15.15
N TYR A 29 7.33 10.71 -16.14
CA TYR A 29 6.04 10.14 -16.50
C TYR A 29 5.45 9.34 -15.34
N ARG A 30 6.24 8.46 -14.72
CA ARG A 30 5.81 7.67 -13.55
C ARG A 30 5.44 8.55 -12.36
N TYR A 31 6.22 9.61 -12.11
CA TYR A 31 5.96 10.54 -11.02
C TYR A 31 4.67 11.34 -11.25
N VAL A 32 4.41 11.81 -12.47
CA VAL A 32 3.15 12.49 -12.81
C VAL A 32 1.95 11.56 -12.60
N ILE A 33 2.04 10.29 -12.99
CA ILE A 33 0.99 9.29 -12.67
C ILE A 33 0.84 9.15 -11.16
N HIS A 34 1.93 9.06 -10.41
CA HIS A 34 1.88 8.95 -8.96
C HIS A 34 1.14 10.12 -8.30
N LEU A 35 1.39 11.35 -8.76
CA LEU A 35 0.73 12.55 -8.26
C LEU A 35 -0.79 12.54 -8.49
N ARG A 36 -1.27 11.94 -9.60
CA ARG A 36 -2.70 11.79 -9.90
C ARG A 36 -3.45 10.91 -8.90
N ASN A 37 -2.74 10.09 -8.11
CA ASN A 37 -3.37 9.30 -7.04
C ASN A 37 -3.87 10.15 -5.86
N GLY A 38 -3.57 11.44 -5.86
CA GLY A 38 -3.99 12.37 -4.82
C GLY A 38 -3.17 12.30 -3.53
N SER A 39 -3.54 13.16 -2.59
CA SER A 39 -2.88 13.28 -1.30
C SER A 39 -3.14 12.05 -0.43
N ARG A 40 -2.13 11.74 0.39
CA ARG A 40 -2.21 10.67 1.38
C ARG A 40 -2.88 11.19 2.64
N ARG A 41 -3.79 10.41 3.22
CA ARG A 41 -4.46 10.70 4.49
C ARG A 41 -3.95 9.78 5.59
N SER A 42 -3.97 10.23 6.83
CA SER A 42 -3.70 9.37 7.99
C SER A 42 -5.01 8.87 8.60
N LEU A 43 -4.99 7.66 9.12
CA LEU A 43 -6.11 7.05 9.86
C LEU A 43 -5.55 6.47 11.16
N ARG A 44 -6.24 6.73 12.27
CA ARG A 44 -6.03 6.04 13.54
C ARG A 44 -7.07 4.93 13.63
N LEU A 45 -6.60 3.70 13.66
CA LEU A 45 -7.41 2.49 13.74
C LEU A 45 -7.97 2.30 15.15
N SER A 46 -9.07 1.57 15.26
CA SER A 46 -9.69 1.20 16.54
C SER A 46 -8.75 0.42 17.46
N ASN A 47 -7.83 -0.36 16.89
CA ASN A 47 -6.77 -1.05 17.62
C ASN A 47 -5.60 -0.13 18.05
N GLY A 48 -5.74 1.20 17.89
CA GLY A 48 -4.78 2.20 18.33
C GLY A 48 -3.63 2.46 17.35
N MET A 49 -3.48 1.66 16.30
CA MET A 49 -2.41 1.81 15.31
C MET A 49 -2.68 2.98 14.36
N ARG A 50 -1.60 3.56 13.81
CA ARG A 50 -1.68 4.58 12.75
C ARG A 50 -1.24 4.00 11.43
N ILE A 51 -2.03 4.30 10.40
CA ILE A 51 -1.71 3.98 9.00
C ILE A 51 -1.98 5.20 8.12
N PHE A 52 -1.60 5.07 6.85
CA PHE A 52 -1.87 6.06 5.83
C PHE A 52 -2.55 5.42 4.63
N TYR A 53 -3.46 6.14 3.99
CA TYR A 53 -4.20 5.60 2.85
C TYR A 53 -4.47 6.63 1.75
N ARG A 54 -4.85 6.11 0.58
CA ARG A 54 -5.46 6.81 -0.54
C ARG A 54 -6.68 6.02 -1.01
N SER A 55 -7.68 6.71 -1.57
CA SER A 55 -8.94 6.10 -1.99
C SER A 55 -9.44 6.74 -3.29
N ILE A 56 -9.90 5.92 -4.23
CA ILE A 56 -10.50 6.36 -5.51
C ILE A 56 -11.82 5.63 -5.70
N GLY A 57 -12.88 6.36 -6.06
CA GLY A 57 -14.20 5.78 -6.35
C GLY A 57 -14.98 5.35 -5.10
N VAL A 58 -14.57 5.78 -3.91
CA VAL A 58 -15.24 5.53 -2.62
C VAL A 58 -15.10 6.78 -1.73
N SER A 59 -16.10 7.05 -0.89
CA SER A 59 -16.03 8.19 0.01
C SER A 59 -14.94 7.98 1.07
N ARG A 60 -14.52 9.08 1.70
CA ARG A 60 -13.54 9.03 2.80
C ARG A 60 -14.04 8.14 3.95
N VAL A 61 -15.29 8.32 4.36
CA VAL A 61 -15.88 7.63 5.51
C VAL A 61 -15.97 6.14 5.25
N GLU A 62 -16.49 5.73 4.08
CA GLU A 62 -16.58 4.33 3.69
C GLU A 62 -15.18 3.69 3.59
N ALA A 63 -14.19 4.40 3.03
CA ALA A 63 -12.83 3.88 2.96
C ALA A 63 -12.23 3.65 4.34
N GLU A 64 -12.38 4.61 5.25
CA GLU A 64 -11.89 4.50 6.64
C GLU A 64 -12.58 3.35 7.38
N GLU A 65 -13.90 3.19 7.23
CA GLU A 65 -14.68 2.11 7.83
C GLU A 65 -14.29 0.73 7.28
N VAL A 66 -14.06 0.61 5.96
CA VAL A 66 -13.56 -0.62 5.34
C VAL A 66 -12.17 -0.96 5.87
N ILE A 67 -11.24 0.01 5.91
CA ILE A 67 -9.89 -0.26 6.37
C ILE A 67 -9.89 -0.71 7.83
N ASP A 68 -10.64 -0.03 8.70
CA ASP A 68 -10.67 -0.37 10.12
C ASP A 68 -11.33 -1.74 10.38
N ARG A 69 -12.49 -2.03 9.76
CA ARG A 69 -13.15 -3.34 9.91
C ARG A 69 -12.29 -4.50 9.44
N PHE A 70 -11.50 -4.31 8.39
CA PHE A 70 -10.61 -5.35 7.90
C PHE A 70 -9.24 -5.37 8.59
N THR A 71 -8.94 -4.48 9.55
CA THR A 71 -7.65 -4.47 10.24
C THR A 71 -7.83 -4.93 11.69
N LEU A 72 -7.84 -6.25 11.88
CA LEU A 72 -8.05 -6.85 13.20
C LEU A 72 -6.84 -6.60 14.13
N GLU A 73 -5.65 -7.00 13.68
CA GLU A 73 -4.42 -6.89 14.47
C GLU A 73 -3.30 -6.12 13.73
N GLY A 74 -2.60 -5.27 14.48
CA GLY A 74 -1.50 -4.47 13.95
C GLY A 74 -1.95 -3.45 12.90
N LYS A 75 -1.10 -3.21 11.90
CA LYS A 75 -1.32 -2.18 10.86
C LYS A 75 -1.92 -2.72 9.54
N TYR A 76 -2.02 -4.03 9.37
CA TYR A 76 -2.25 -4.65 8.06
C TYR A 76 -3.70 -5.10 7.94
N PRO A 77 -4.48 -4.58 6.97
CA PRO A 77 -5.77 -5.17 6.65
C PRO A 77 -5.60 -6.66 6.33
N GLU A 78 -6.48 -7.50 6.87
CA GLU A 78 -6.46 -8.95 6.77
C GLU A 78 -6.29 -9.45 5.33
N PRO A 79 -6.98 -8.89 4.30
CA PRO A 79 -6.74 -9.28 2.91
C PRO A 79 -5.29 -9.07 2.46
N ILE A 80 -4.67 -7.96 2.88
CA ILE A 80 -3.27 -7.64 2.56
C ILE A 80 -2.31 -8.51 3.37
N ARG A 81 -2.63 -8.78 4.65
CA ARG A 81 -1.85 -9.67 5.50
C ARG A 81 -1.78 -11.07 4.90
N VAL A 82 -2.91 -11.62 4.49
CA VAL A 82 -3.02 -12.94 3.84
C VAL A 82 -2.29 -12.95 2.50
N ALA A 83 -2.53 -11.97 1.62
CA ALA A 83 -1.82 -11.87 0.33
C ALA A 83 -0.30 -11.82 0.51
N ARG A 84 0.19 -11.07 1.51
CA ARG A 84 1.61 -10.99 1.85
C ARG A 84 2.17 -12.32 2.35
N LEU A 85 1.43 -13.06 3.16
CA LEU A 85 1.84 -14.40 3.63
C LEU A 85 1.96 -15.38 2.47
N ILE A 86 0.96 -15.40 1.56
CA ILE A 86 0.98 -16.23 0.36
C ILE A 86 2.17 -15.89 -0.52
N ALA A 87 2.39 -14.61 -0.84
CA ALA A 87 3.51 -14.18 -1.68
C ALA A 87 4.87 -14.59 -1.08
N ARG A 88 5.03 -14.46 0.25
CA ARG A 88 6.24 -14.90 0.96
C ARG A 88 6.42 -16.41 0.92
N ALA A 89 5.35 -17.18 1.08
CA ALA A 89 5.38 -18.64 1.00
C ALA A 89 5.81 -19.10 -0.41
N ILE A 90 5.24 -18.51 -1.46
CA ILE A 90 5.61 -18.77 -2.85
C ILE A 90 7.08 -18.43 -3.09
N LEU A 91 7.54 -17.25 -2.67
CA LEU A 91 8.94 -16.83 -2.86
C LEU A 91 9.93 -17.74 -2.13
N LYS A 92 9.60 -18.17 -0.90
CA LYS A 92 10.43 -19.10 -0.13
C LYS A 92 10.46 -20.48 -0.78
N SER A 93 9.32 -20.94 -1.28
CA SER A 93 9.22 -22.19 -2.03
C SER A 93 10.07 -22.14 -3.29
N TYR A 94 9.93 -21.08 -4.10
CA TYR A 94 10.69 -20.90 -5.34
C TYR A 94 12.21 -20.86 -5.11
N LYS A 95 12.68 -20.14 -4.09
CA LYS A 95 14.11 -20.12 -3.69
C LYS A 95 14.64 -21.49 -3.27
N LYS A 96 13.79 -22.41 -2.82
CA LYS A 96 14.20 -23.79 -2.49
C LYS A 96 14.49 -24.61 -3.75
N TYR A 97 13.82 -24.32 -4.87
CA TYR A 97 13.97 -25.05 -6.15
C TYR A 97 15.06 -24.49 -7.05
N ILE A 98 15.51 -23.25 -6.83
CA ILE A 98 16.65 -22.63 -7.53
C ILE A 98 17.79 -22.41 -6.54
N LYS A 99 18.18 -23.47 -5.82
CA LYS A 99 19.47 -23.50 -5.16
C LYS A 99 20.54 -23.76 -6.22
N PHE A 100 21.31 -22.74 -6.56
CA PHE A 100 22.72 -22.94 -6.94
C PHE A 100 23.50 -23.35 -5.69
#